data_AF-A0A396GTA1-F1
#
_entry.id   AF-A0A396GTA1-F1
#
_cell.length_a   1.000
_cell.length_b   1.000
_cell.length_c   1.000
_cell.angle_alpha   90.00
_cell.angle_beta   90.00
_cell.angle_gamma   90.00
#
_symmetry.space_group_name_H-M   'P 1'
#
loop_
_entity.id
_entity.type
_entity.pdbx_description
1 polymer ?
#
loop_
_entity_poly.entity_id
_entity_poly.type
_entity_poly.pdbx_seq_one_letter_code
_entity_poly.pdbx_strand_id
1 'polypeptide(L)'
;MMERKPLCLILLLSFTIFASHSNSLPLSTNNRWIVDETGKRVKLHCVNWSSHMNAMVAEGLDAIPLKDVIAQLKGLGFDCVRYTWATYMFTRYSNYKVGENLDKLNLTSSRLGIGNFNPSLESITVVEAFDFVVDEFGKQGMMVLADNHVSDPKWCCDNNDGNGCFGDQYFNLEEWLQGLSNVANRVKGKPQIVAVGLRNELRGPGQNNDNWYKYMSQGVTTVHKANPNVLVFVSGLNYDTDLSFLKTKPLNVNIGDKLVYEVHSYA
;
A
#
# COMPACT_ATOMS: atom_id res chain seq x y z
N MET A 1 -75.34 -19.07 10.62
CA MET A 1 -74.29 -18.30 11.32
C MET A 1 -72.99 -19.08 11.21
N MET A 2 -72.09 -18.64 10.33
CA MET A 2 -70.71 -19.14 10.29
C MET A 2 -69.83 -17.93 9.96
N GLU A 3 -68.96 -17.61 10.90
CA GLU A 3 -68.15 -16.39 10.97
C GLU A 3 -67.11 -16.32 9.85
N ARG A 4 -66.99 -15.15 9.21
CA ARG A 4 -65.87 -14.81 8.34
C ARG A 4 -64.70 -14.35 9.22
N LYS A 5 -63.60 -15.10 9.23
CA LYS A 5 -62.32 -14.63 9.79
C LYS A 5 -61.64 -13.68 8.78
N PRO A 6 -61.10 -12.53 9.21
CA PRO A 6 -60.38 -11.64 8.32
C PRO A 6 -58.98 -12.19 8.06
N LEU A 7 -58.58 -12.24 6.80
CA LEU A 7 -57.23 -12.60 6.38
C LEU A 7 -56.31 -11.40 6.64
N CYS A 8 -55.50 -11.49 7.69
CA CYS A 8 -54.52 -10.46 8.03
C CYS A 8 -53.32 -10.61 7.08
N LEU A 9 -53.23 -9.72 6.09
CA LEU A 9 -52.13 -9.67 5.14
C LEU A 9 -50.92 -9.00 5.83
N ILE A 10 -49.95 -9.79 6.29
CA ILE A 10 -48.70 -9.27 6.84
C ILE A 10 -47.79 -8.91 5.67
N LEU A 11 -47.67 -7.61 5.37
CA LEU A 11 -46.73 -7.08 4.41
C LEU A 11 -45.33 -7.01 5.05
N LEU A 12 -44.50 -8.02 4.81
CA LEU A 12 -43.08 -8.01 5.18
C LEU A 12 -42.34 -7.02 4.26
N LEU A 13 -42.20 -5.78 4.72
CA LEU A 13 -41.25 -4.81 4.14
C LEU A 13 -39.83 -5.28 4.46
N SER A 14 -39.21 -5.98 3.51
CA SER A 14 -37.78 -6.26 3.52
C SER A 14 -37.02 -4.94 3.33
N PHE A 15 -36.61 -4.32 4.44
CA PHE A 15 -35.56 -3.30 4.40
C PHE A 15 -34.25 -4.00 4.01
N THR A 16 -33.94 -4.02 2.71
CA THR A 16 -32.57 -4.27 2.27
C THR A 16 -31.73 -3.09 2.72
N ILE A 17 -31.09 -3.22 3.87
CA ILE A 17 -29.96 -2.39 4.23
C ILE A 17 -28.90 -2.72 3.18
N PHE A 18 -28.76 -1.86 2.17
CA PHE A 18 -27.54 -1.82 1.40
C PHE A 18 -26.45 -1.38 2.38
N ALA A 19 -25.80 -2.36 3.01
CA ALA A 19 -24.48 -2.12 3.54
C ALA A 19 -23.67 -1.63 2.34
N SER A 20 -23.26 -0.37 2.35
CA SER A 20 -22.23 0.10 1.43
C SER A 20 -21.00 -0.73 1.75
N HIS A 21 -20.82 -1.82 1.00
CA HIS A 21 -19.57 -2.54 0.98
C HIS A 21 -18.49 -1.52 0.63
N SER A 22 -17.40 -1.54 1.39
CA SER A 22 -16.17 -0.82 1.07
C SER A 22 -15.87 -0.95 -0.43
N ASN A 23 -15.46 0.14 -1.09
CA ASN A 23 -15.08 0.18 -2.51
C ASN A 23 -13.78 -0.61 -2.81
N SER A 24 -13.52 -1.70 -2.12
CA SER A 24 -12.29 -2.46 -2.29
C SER A 24 -12.58 -3.87 -2.77
N LEU A 25 -12.62 -3.93 -4.09
CA LEU A 25 -12.64 -5.07 -4.99
C LEU A 25 -11.71 -4.68 -6.15
N PRO A 26 -11.13 -5.63 -6.91
CA PRO A 26 -9.98 -5.34 -7.76
C PRO A 26 -10.25 -4.18 -8.72
N LEU A 27 -9.53 -3.08 -8.52
CA LEU A 27 -9.63 -1.91 -9.39
C LEU A 27 -8.92 -2.19 -10.71
N SER A 28 -9.39 -1.56 -11.79
CA SER A 28 -8.74 -1.59 -13.09
C SER A 28 -8.61 -0.18 -13.67
N THR A 29 -7.93 -0.06 -14.79
CA THR A 29 -7.87 1.18 -15.56
C THR A 29 -8.84 1.14 -16.74
N ASN A 30 -9.37 2.30 -17.09
CA ASN A 30 -10.09 2.51 -18.34
C ASN A 30 -9.59 3.84 -18.91
N ASN A 31 -8.65 3.75 -19.85
CA ASN A 31 -7.88 4.90 -20.32
C ASN A 31 -7.22 5.61 -19.11
N ARG A 32 -7.51 6.90 -18.89
CA ARG A 32 -6.95 7.71 -17.81
C ARG A 32 -7.64 7.54 -16.45
N TRP A 33 -8.67 6.69 -16.35
CA TRP A 33 -9.45 6.53 -15.14
C TRP A 33 -9.11 5.23 -14.42
N ILE A 34 -9.13 5.26 -13.10
CA ILE A 34 -9.28 4.06 -12.28
C ILE A 34 -10.77 3.79 -12.13
N VAL A 35 -11.18 2.54 -12.29
CA VAL A 35 -12.58 2.10 -12.21
C VAL A 35 -12.72 0.87 -11.32
N ASP A 36 -13.92 0.69 -10.75
CA ASP A 36 -14.31 -0.55 -10.09
C ASP A 36 -14.81 -1.61 -11.10
N GLU A 37 -15.19 -2.79 -10.60
CA GLU A 37 -15.68 -3.90 -11.42
C GLU A 37 -16.97 -3.58 -12.20
N THR A 38 -17.72 -2.54 -11.80
CA THR A 38 -18.91 -2.07 -12.52
C THR A 38 -18.58 -1.07 -13.64
N GLY A 39 -17.30 -0.69 -13.76
CA GLY A 39 -16.82 0.35 -14.68
C GLY A 39 -17.02 1.77 -14.14
N LYS A 40 -17.46 1.93 -12.89
CA LYS A 40 -17.64 3.25 -12.28
C LYS A 40 -16.28 3.80 -11.88
N ARG A 41 -16.06 5.09 -12.19
CA ARG A 41 -14.83 5.78 -11.84
C ARG A 41 -14.63 5.83 -10.32
N VAL A 42 -13.44 5.43 -9.89
CA VAL A 42 -12.93 5.59 -8.53
C VAL A 42 -11.86 6.69 -8.55
N LYS A 43 -11.99 7.66 -7.66
CA LYS A 43 -10.98 8.71 -7.45
C LYS A 43 -10.36 8.47 -6.09
N LEU A 44 -9.05 8.27 -6.08
CA LEU A 44 -8.28 8.05 -4.85
C LEU A 44 -8.04 9.38 -4.14
N HIS A 45 -8.55 9.53 -2.92
CA HIS A 45 -8.25 10.61 -1.99
C HIS A 45 -7.40 10.04 -0.86
N CYS A 46 -6.09 9.96 -1.11
CA CYS A 46 -5.16 9.31 -0.18
C CYS A 46 -4.36 10.30 0.66
N VAL A 47 -3.93 9.84 1.83
CA VAL A 47 -2.78 10.38 2.57
C VAL A 47 -1.57 9.45 2.44
N ASN A 48 -0.37 9.95 2.68
CA ASN A 48 0.82 9.11 2.85
C ASN A 48 0.99 8.75 4.34
N TRP A 49 1.36 7.50 4.64
CA TRP A 49 1.70 7.10 6.01
C TRP A 49 2.96 6.22 6.03
N SER A 50 3.95 6.67 6.81
CA SER A 50 5.26 6.05 6.92
C SER A 50 5.25 4.79 7.78
N SER A 51 5.76 3.68 7.25
CA SER A 51 6.09 2.46 8.01
C SER A 51 7.37 1.79 7.53
N HIS A 52 8.12 2.44 6.64
CA HIS A 52 9.38 1.95 6.07
C HIS A 52 10.63 2.37 6.88
N MET A 53 10.47 3.17 7.94
CA MET A 53 11.57 3.67 8.78
C MET A 53 12.26 2.51 9.53
N ASN A 54 13.37 2.81 10.23
CA ASN A 54 14.14 1.79 10.97
C ASN A 54 13.28 0.92 11.91
N ALA A 55 12.25 1.50 12.52
CA ALA A 55 11.34 0.78 13.41
C ALA A 55 10.46 -0.25 12.67
N MET A 56 10.24 -0.07 11.36
CA MET A 56 9.40 -0.92 10.49
C MET A 56 7.98 -1.15 11.05
N VAL A 57 7.44 -0.12 11.69
CA VAL A 57 6.06 -0.03 12.19
C VAL A 57 5.52 1.34 11.82
N ALA A 58 4.20 1.48 11.66
CA ALA A 58 3.61 2.76 11.28
C ALA A 58 3.90 3.85 12.32
N GLU A 59 4.37 5.00 11.85
CA GLU A 59 4.70 6.14 12.69
C GLU A 59 3.48 6.66 13.46
N GLY A 60 3.69 7.09 14.72
CA GLY A 60 2.67 7.67 15.58
C GLY A 60 1.79 6.67 16.35
N LEU A 61 1.93 5.36 16.13
CA LEU A 61 1.19 4.34 16.90
C LEU A 61 1.63 4.21 18.37
N ASP A 62 2.66 4.94 18.77
CA ASP A 62 3.06 5.15 20.16
C ASP A 62 2.32 6.30 20.85
N ALA A 63 1.48 7.05 20.13
CA ALA A 63 0.75 8.20 20.65
C ALA A 63 -0.79 8.09 20.51
N ILE A 64 -1.29 7.21 19.63
CA ILE A 64 -2.72 7.08 19.35
C ILE A 64 -3.11 5.64 19.00
N PRO A 65 -4.30 5.14 19.42
CA PRO A 65 -4.79 3.86 18.96
C PRO A 65 -4.99 3.84 17.44
N LEU A 66 -4.58 2.75 16.78
CA LEU A 66 -4.66 2.58 15.33
C LEU A 66 -6.07 2.86 14.77
N LYS A 67 -7.10 2.34 15.46
CA LYS A 67 -8.49 2.53 15.04
C LYS A 67 -8.88 4.02 15.00
N ASP A 68 -8.33 4.84 15.89
CA ASP A 68 -8.74 6.22 16.08
C ASP A 68 -8.06 7.12 15.03
N VAL A 69 -6.79 6.86 14.70
CA VAL A 69 -6.11 7.57 13.60
C VAL A 69 -6.79 7.26 12.25
N ILE A 70 -7.13 6.00 11.97
CA ILE A 70 -7.83 5.63 10.72
C ILE A 70 -9.23 6.26 10.67
N ALA A 71 -9.96 6.28 11.81
CA ALA A 71 -11.26 6.93 11.88
C ALA A 71 -11.17 8.45 11.63
N GLN A 72 -10.12 9.10 12.13
CA GLN A 72 -9.85 10.51 11.85
C GLN A 72 -9.57 10.77 10.38
N LEU A 73 -8.72 9.96 9.72
CA LEU A 73 -8.45 10.08 8.29
C LEU A 73 -9.74 9.96 7.46
N LYS A 74 -10.58 8.98 7.80
CA LYS A 74 -11.89 8.81 7.18
C LYS A 74 -12.81 10.01 7.43
N GLY A 75 -12.84 10.54 8.66
CA GLY A 75 -13.61 11.73 9.02
C GLY A 75 -13.19 12.99 8.27
N LEU A 76 -11.93 13.08 7.86
CA LEU A 76 -11.39 14.15 7.01
C LEU A 76 -11.72 13.97 5.52
N GLY A 77 -12.35 12.85 5.15
CA GLY A 77 -12.80 12.57 3.78
C GLY A 77 -11.78 11.82 2.91
N PHE A 78 -10.70 11.29 3.49
CA PHE A 78 -9.81 10.38 2.78
C PHE A 78 -10.48 9.00 2.62
N ASP A 79 -10.25 8.37 1.47
CA ASP A 79 -10.76 7.02 1.16
C ASP A 79 -9.63 5.99 1.02
N CYS A 80 -8.37 6.44 1.07
CA CYS A 80 -7.21 5.57 0.97
C CYS A 80 -5.97 6.07 1.71
N VAL A 81 -4.97 5.20 1.80
CA VAL A 81 -3.62 5.52 2.27
C VAL A 81 -2.57 4.97 1.30
N ARG A 82 -1.53 5.76 1.02
CA ARG A 82 -0.25 5.27 0.48
C ARG A 82 0.61 4.85 1.66
N TYR A 83 0.65 3.54 1.90
CA TYR A 83 1.27 2.93 3.07
C TYR A 83 2.60 2.29 2.69
N THR A 84 3.66 2.82 3.27
CA THR A 84 5.03 2.61 2.78
C THR A 84 5.72 1.44 3.49
N TRP A 85 6.57 0.73 2.76
CA TRP A 85 7.39 -0.37 3.31
C TRP A 85 8.80 -0.38 2.75
N ALA A 86 9.73 -1.00 3.48
CA ALA A 86 11.11 -1.21 3.05
C ALA A 86 11.30 -2.63 2.50
N THR A 87 12.10 -2.84 1.45
CA THR A 87 12.37 -4.17 0.89
C THR A 87 12.84 -5.16 1.97
N TYR A 88 13.79 -4.75 2.81
CA TYR A 88 14.35 -5.61 3.84
C TYR A 88 13.35 -6.02 4.92
N MET A 89 12.26 -5.26 5.12
CA MET A 89 11.16 -5.66 6.00
C MET A 89 10.58 -7.02 5.59
N PHE A 90 10.47 -7.28 4.29
CA PHE A 90 9.88 -8.51 3.74
C PHE A 90 10.90 -9.55 3.27
N THR A 91 12.20 -9.23 3.24
CA THR A 91 13.25 -10.15 2.78
C THR A 91 14.27 -10.54 3.84
N ARG A 92 14.60 -9.64 4.78
CA ARG A 92 15.67 -9.86 5.79
C ARG A 92 15.16 -9.83 7.22
N TYR A 93 14.17 -8.98 7.51
CA TYR A 93 13.71 -8.66 8.85
C TYR A 93 12.28 -9.14 9.13
N SER A 94 11.73 -9.99 8.28
CA SER A 94 10.34 -10.45 8.36
C SER A 94 9.98 -11.11 9.69
N ASN A 95 10.96 -11.69 10.39
CA ASN A 95 10.78 -12.36 11.67
C ASN A 95 11.08 -11.46 12.89
N TYR A 96 11.50 -10.21 12.69
CA TYR A 96 11.79 -9.30 13.81
C TYR A 96 10.48 -8.91 14.48
N LYS A 97 10.39 -9.08 15.80
CA LYS A 97 9.26 -8.56 16.58
C LYS A 97 9.37 -7.06 16.74
N VAL A 98 8.23 -6.36 16.74
CA VAL A 98 8.21 -4.90 16.88
C VAL A 98 8.86 -4.47 18.18
N GLY A 99 8.49 -5.07 19.32
CA GLY A 99 9.05 -4.71 20.63
C GLY A 99 10.56 -4.91 20.70
N GLU A 100 11.06 -6.03 20.17
CA GLU A 100 12.50 -6.35 20.12
C GLU A 100 13.27 -5.40 19.20
N ASN A 101 12.67 -5.03 18.05
CA ASN A 101 13.28 -4.07 17.13
C ASN A 101 13.36 -2.67 17.76
N LEU A 102 12.31 -2.24 18.48
CA LEU A 102 12.31 -0.97 19.20
C LEU A 102 13.38 -0.94 20.31
N ASP A 103 13.54 -2.03 21.06
CA ASP A 103 14.62 -2.14 22.07
C ASP A 103 16.00 -2.02 21.40
N LYS A 104 16.22 -2.73 20.30
CA LYS A 104 17.47 -2.70 19.55
C LYS A 104 17.82 -1.29 19.04
N LEU A 105 16.80 -0.48 18.74
CA LEU A 105 16.94 0.91 18.31
C LEU A 105 17.00 1.90 19.48
N ASN A 106 16.97 1.42 20.73
CA ASN A 106 16.88 2.25 21.95
C ASN A 106 15.66 3.18 21.96
N LEU A 107 14.54 2.75 21.38
CA LEU A 107 13.28 3.50 21.30
C LEU A 107 12.34 3.16 22.47
N THR A 108 12.85 3.26 23.70
CA THR A 108 12.12 2.88 24.93
C THR A 108 10.80 3.63 25.07
N SER A 109 10.77 4.94 24.78
CA SER A 109 9.56 5.75 24.87
C SER A 109 8.50 5.30 23.87
N SER A 110 8.88 5.03 22.62
CA SER A 110 7.94 4.56 21.59
C SER A 110 7.44 3.16 21.88
N ARG A 111 8.27 2.27 22.45
CA ARG A 111 7.81 0.96 22.91
C ARG A 111 6.76 1.07 24.01
N LEU A 112 7.02 1.90 25.04
CA LEU A 112 6.04 2.14 26.10
C LEU A 112 4.74 2.74 25.56
N GLY A 113 4.85 3.68 24.61
CA GLY A 113 3.69 4.25 23.92
C GLY A 113 2.89 3.20 23.16
N ILE A 114 3.55 2.35 22.37
CA ILE A 114 2.90 1.22 21.68
C ILE A 114 2.24 0.29 22.69
N GLY A 115 2.89 -0.05 23.80
CA GLY A 115 2.30 -0.86 24.88
C GLY A 115 1.03 -0.24 25.47
N ASN A 116 0.95 1.09 25.53
CA ASN A 116 -0.23 1.79 26.06
C ASN A 116 -1.37 1.88 25.04
N PHE A 117 -1.09 2.20 23.77
CA PHE A 117 -2.12 2.50 22.78
C PHE A 117 -2.45 1.32 21.86
N ASN A 118 -1.47 0.48 21.56
CA ASN A 118 -1.57 -0.63 20.60
C ASN A 118 -0.80 -1.89 21.09
N PRO A 119 -1.09 -2.41 22.29
CA PRO A 119 -0.25 -3.43 22.97
C PRO A 119 -0.02 -4.72 22.16
N SER A 120 -0.96 -5.09 21.29
CA SER A 120 -0.82 -6.29 20.44
C SER A 120 0.38 -6.21 19.51
N LEU A 121 0.81 -5.00 19.11
CA LEU A 121 1.92 -4.80 18.19
C LEU A 121 3.25 -5.28 18.76
N GLU A 122 3.48 -5.20 20.08
CA GLU A 122 4.79 -5.52 20.67
C GLU A 122 5.25 -6.95 20.37
N SER A 123 4.31 -7.89 20.36
CA SER A 123 4.59 -9.32 20.31
C SER A 123 4.63 -9.93 18.91
N ILE A 124 4.12 -9.20 17.91
CA ILE A 124 4.05 -9.66 16.53
C ILE A 124 5.26 -9.17 15.73
N THR A 125 5.51 -9.81 14.60
CA THR A 125 6.57 -9.41 13.68
C THR A 125 6.27 -8.08 12.99
N VAL A 126 7.29 -7.40 12.48
CA VAL A 126 7.12 -6.16 11.70
C VAL A 126 6.23 -6.37 10.48
N VAL A 127 6.30 -7.54 9.83
CA VAL A 127 5.44 -7.89 8.70
C VAL A 127 3.99 -8.16 9.13
N GLU A 128 3.77 -8.76 10.30
CA GLU A 128 2.43 -8.87 10.89
C GLU A 128 1.88 -7.52 11.36
N ALA A 129 2.74 -6.60 11.80
CA ALA A 129 2.34 -5.23 12.13
C ALA A 129 1.86 -4.45 10.89
N PHE A 130 2.52 -4.63 9.74
CA PHE A 130 2.04 -4.10 8.46
C PHE A 130 0.63 -4.61 8.14
N ASP A 131 0.42 -5.92 8.29
CA ASP A 131 -0.89 -6.54 8.09
C ASP A 131 -1.95 -6.02 9.07
N PHE A 132 -1.59 -5.84 10.34
CA PHE A 132 -2.46 -5.35 11.39
C PHE A 132 -3.02 -3.96 11.04
N VAL A 133 -2.17 -3.07 10.52
CA VAL A 133 -2.57 -1.74 10.02
C VAL A 133 -3.49 -1.86 8.81
N VAL A 134 -3.10 -2.67 7.82
CA VAL A 134 -3.89 -2.91 6.59
C VAL A 134 -5.27 -3.49 6.90
N ASP A 135 -5.38 -4.40 7.86
CA ASP A 135 -6.66 -5.01 8.23
C ASP A 135 -7.59 -4.01 8.91
N GLU A 136 -7.06 -3.06 9.68
CA GLU A 136 -7.88 -1.99 10.26
C GLU A 136 -8.39 -1.01 9.20
N PHE A 137 -7.58 -0.64 8.20
CA PHE A 137 -8.07 0.12 7.04
C PHE A 137 -9.22 -0.62 6.34
N GLY A 138 -9.07 -1.92 6.12
CA GLY A 138 -10.11 -2.77 5.52
C GLY A 138 -11.41 -2.79 6.34
N LYS A 139 -11.33 -2.97 7.66
CA LYS A 139 -12.49 -2.93 8.57
C LYS A 139 -13.22 -1.59 8.52
N GLN A 140 -12.49 -0.50 8.34
CA GLN A 140 -13.08 0.84 8.23
C GLN A 140 -13.47 1.23 6.79
N GLY A 141 -13.30 0.32 5.84
CA GLY A 141 -13.71 0.50 4.45
C GLY A 141 -12.85 1.49 3.67
N MET A 142 -11.57 1.57 4.01
CA MET A 142 -10.56 2.38 3.32
C MET A 142 -9.64 1.49 2.48
N MET A 143 -9.13 2.04 1.38
CA MET A 143 -8.21 1.34 0.48
C MET A 143 -6.75 1.60 0.87
N VAL A 144 -5.86 0.70 0.47
CA VAL A 144 -4.42 0.77 0.72
C VAL A 144 -3.66 0.65 -0.60
N LEU A 145 -2.71 1.56 -0.82
CA LEU A 145 -1.65 1.45 -1.81
C LEU A 145 -0.36 1.08 -1.08
N ALA A 146 0.12 -0.14 -1.26
CA ALA A 146 1.34 -0.62 -0.62
C ALA A 146 2.58 -0.17 -1.43
N ASP A 147 3.31 0.81 -0.92
CA ASP A 147 4.40 1.49 -1.64
C ASP A 147 5.78 0.98 -1.21
N ASN A 148 6.56 0.42 -2.14
CA ASN A 148 7.97 0.11 -1.87
C ASN A 148 8.78 1.41 -1.81
N HIS A 149 9.08 1.87 -0.60
CA HIS A 149 9.64 3.19 -0.42
C HIS A 149 11.17 3.21 -0.49
N VAL A 150 11.79 2.26 0.21
CA VAL A 150 13.25 2.11 0.31
C VAL A 150 13.60 0.63 0.36
N SER A 151 14.88 0.29 0.27
CA SER A 151 15.35 -1.07 0.45
C SER A 151 15.81 -1.30 1.89
N ASP A 152 16.81 -0.52 2.32
CA ASP A 152 17.25 -0.45 3.70
C ASP A 152 16.33 0.48 4.50
N PRO A 153 15.70 0.03 5.60
CA PRO A 153 14.75 0.83 6.36
C PRO A 153 15.42 2.05 6.99
N LYS A 154 15.04 3.27 6.58
CA LYS A 154 15.53 4.55 7.12
C LYS A 154 14.80 5.75 6.53
N TRP A 155 15.11 6.93 7.08
CA TRP A 155 14.79 8.21 6.46
C TRP A 155 15.56 8.42 5.14
N CYS A 156 14.86 8.90 4.13
CA CYS A 156 15.35 9.24 2.80
C CYS A 156 15.07 10.75 2.54
N CYS A 157 15.38 11.38 1.42
CA CYS A 157 15.60 10.84 0.09
C CYS A 157 16.74 11.61 -0.60
N ASP A 158 17.96 11.50 -0.09
CA ASP A 158 19.11 12.15 -0.70
C ASP A 158 19.61 11.37 -1.93
N ASN A 159 20.29 12.05 -2.86
CA ASN A 159 20.94 11.42 -4.03
C ASN A 159 21.93 10.31 -3.65
N ASN A 160 22.48 10.33 -2.43
CA ASN A 160 23.56 9.46 -1.98
C ASN A 160 23.17 8.61 -0.77
N ASP A 161 21.88 8.45 -0.48
CA ASP A 161 21.42 7.60 0.62
C ASP A 161 21.52 6.09 0.30
N GLY A 162 22.00 5.72 -0.89
CA GLY A 162 22.20 4.33 -1.30
C GLY A 162 20.90 3.54 -1.53
N ASN A 163 19.74 4.20 -1.55
CA ASN A 163 18.44 3.61 -1.88
C ASN A 163 17.84 4.19 -3.17
N GLY A 164 18.41 5.26 -3.74
CA GLY A 164 17.77 6.05 -4.78
C GLY A 164 17.65 5.36 -6.14
N CYS A 165 18.61 4.54 -6.55
CA CYS A 165 18.63 3.97 -7.90
C CYS A 165 19.10 2.51 -7.95
N PHE A 166 18.78 1.84 -9.06
CA PHE A 166 19.28 0.50 -9.38
C PHE A 166 20.80 0.44 -9.29
N GLY A 167 21.32 -0.51 -8.51
CA GLY A 167 22.76 -0.70 -8.33
C GLY A 167 23.37 0.11 -7.17
N ASP A 168 22.58 0.95 -6.51
CA ASP A 168 23.02 1.60 -5.28
C ASP A 168 23.29 0.57 -4.17
N GLN A 169 24.06 0.99 -3.15
CA GLN A 169 24.54 0.14 -2.05
C GLN A 169 23.46 -0.78 -1.45
N TYR A 170 22.24 -0.25 -1.25
CA TYR A 170 21.13 -1.00 -0.65
C TYR A 170 20.09 -1.45 -1.67
N PHE A 171 20.20 -1.05 -2.94
CA PHE A 171 19.27 -1.43 -4.00
C PHE A 171 19.79 -2.63 -4.80
N ASN A 172 19.72 -3.81 -4.18
CA ASN A 172 19.90 -5.07 -4.90
C ASN A 172 18.64 -5.39 -5.72
N LEU A 173 18.81 -5.56 -7.04
CA LEU A 173 17.70 -5.77 -7.98
C LEU A 173 16.94 -7.08 -7.71
N GLU A 174 17.66 -8.18 -7.47
CA GLU A 174 17.04 -9.50 -7.24
C GLU A 174 16.24 -9.50 -5.95
N GLU A 175 16.78 -8.91 -4.89
CA GLU A 175 16.10 -8.79 -3.60
C GLU A 175 14.91 -7.83 -3.67
N TRP A 176 14.99 -6.75 -4.45
CA TRP A 176 13.85 -5.87 -4.69
C TRP A 176 12.70 -6.62 -5.40
N LEU A 177 13.00 -7.38 -6.45
CA LEU A 177 12.00 -8.23 -7.13
C LEU A 177 11.43 -9.30 -6.16
N GLN A 178 12.27 -9.89 -5.31
CA GLN A 178 11.83 -10.80 -4.26
C GLN A 178 10.87 -10.11 -3.28
N GLY A 179 11.20 -8.91 -2.81
CA GLY A 179 10.36 -8.11 -1.92
C GLY A 179 9.01 -7.78 -2.55
N LEU A 180 9.00 -7.33 -3.81
CA LEU A 180 7.77 -7.09 -4.57
C LEU A 180 6.91 -8.36 -4.68
N SER A 181 7.53 -9.50 -5.00
CA SER A 181 6.84 -10.80 -5.07
C SER A 181 6.27 -11.21 -3.70
N ASN A 182 7.04 -11.04 -2.63
CA ASN A 182 6.62 -11.37 -1.27
C ASN A 182 5.40 -10.54 -0.85
N VAL A 183 5.44 -9.22 -1.05
CA VAL A 183 4.32 -8.32 -0.74
C VAL A 183 3.11 -8.64 -1.60
N ALA A 184 3.28 -8.75 -2.92
CA ALA A 184 2.17 -9.05 -3.83
C ALA A 184 1.48 -10.38 -3.50
N ASN A 185 2.24 -11.43 -3.16
CA ASN A 185 1.67 -12.70 -2.71
C ASN A 185 0.96 -12.58 -1.37
N ARG A 186 1.55 -11.87 -0.41
CA ARG A 186 0.98 -11.70 0.94
C ARG A 186 -0.38 -11.00 0.90
N VAL A 187 -0.57 -10.05 -0.02
CA VAL A 187 -1.78 -9.21 -0.05
C VAL A 187 -2.91 -9.79 -0.93
N LYS A 188 -2.75 -10.98 -1.53
CA LYS A 188 -3.79 -11.63 -2.37
C LYS A 188 -5.15 -11.77 -1.69
N GLY A 189 -5.17 -12.02 -0.38
CA GLY A 189 -6.39 -12.18 0.41
C GLY A 189 -6.88 -10.90 1.09
N LYS A 190 -6.24 -9.75 0.82
CA LYS A 190 -6.54 -8.46 1.46
C LYS A 190 -7.16 -7.54 0.41
N PRO A 191 -8.48 -7.63 0.15
CA PRO A 191 -9.14 -6.88 -0.93
C PRO A 191 -9.00 -5.37 -0.78
N GLN A 192 -8.79 -4.88 0.46
CA GLN A 192 -8.49 -3.49 0.76
C GLN A 192 -7.18 -2.97 0.15
N ILE A 193 -6.23 -3.84 -0.22
CA ILE A 193 -5.02 -3.44 -0.93
C ILE A 193 -5.35 -3.37 -2.43
N VAL A 194 -5.48 -2.16 -2.94
CA VAL A 194 -5.90 -1.93 -4.33
C VAL A 194 -4.72 -1.72 -5.28
N ALA A 195 -3.54 -1.38 -4.75
CA ALA A 195 -2.33 -1.24 -5.56
C ALA A 195 -1.04 -1.62 -4.82
N VAL A 196 -0.02 -1.93 -5.61
CA VAL A 196 1.37 -2.04 -5.17
C VAL A 196 2.21 -1.05 -5.98
N GLY A 197 2.90 -0.14 -5.29
CA GLY A 197 3.89 0.78 -5.86
C GLY A 197 5.25 0.10 -5.97
N LEU A 198 5.87 0.21 -7.14
CA LEU A 198 7.11 -0.51 -7.45
C LEU A 198 8.33 0.04 -6.73
N ARG A 199 8.50 1.37 -6.71
CA ARG A 199 9.62 2.03 -6.06
C ARG A 199 9.38 3.54 -5.94
N ASN A 200 9.51 4.10 -4.75
CA ASN A 200 9.47 5.54 -4.51
C ASN A 200 10.70 6.27 -5.04
N GLU A 201 10.47 7.37 -5.77
CA GLU A 201 11.42 8.42 -6.11
C GLU A 201 12.76 7.88 -6.60
N LEU A 202 12.76 7.17 -7.73
CA LEU A 202 14.03 6.81 -8.36
C LEU A 202 14.83 8.11 -8.55
N ARG A 203 16.08 8.12 -8.08
CA ARG A 203 16.92 9.33 -8.03
C ARG A 203 18.41 8.98 -7.97
N GLY A 204 19.26 9.94 -8.30
CA GLY A 204 20.72 9.79 -8.17
C GLY A 204 21.42 9.48 -9.51
N PRO A 205 22.76 9.38 -9.49
CA PRO A 205 23.58 9.39 -10.70
C PRO A 205 23.45 8.11 -11.56
N GLY A 206 22.95 7.02 -11.00
CA GLY A 206 22.75 5.75 -11.72
C GLY A 206 21.55 5.74 -12.68
N GLN A 207 20.74 6.79 -12.69
CA GLN A 207 19.51 6.85 -13.46
C GLN A 207 19.77 6.90 -14.97
N ASN A 208 19.04 6.05 -15.69
CA ASN A 208 18.96 6.12 -17.14
C ASN A 208 17.68 5.42 -17.62
N ASN A 209 17.20 5.84 -18.79
CA ASN A 209 15.94 5.36 -19.33
C ASN A 209 15.98 3.86 -19.66
N ASP A 210 17.08 3.33 -20.17
CA ASP A 210 17.17 1.92 -20.57
C ASP A 210 17.05 0.97 -19.36
N ASN A 211 17.75 1.28 -18.26
CA ASN A 211 17.61 0.56 -17.00
C ASN A 211 16.20 0.73 -16.42
N TRP A 212 15.62 1.93 -16.49
CA TRP A 212 14.25 2.16 -16.05
C TRP A 212 13.26 1.25 -16.81
N TYR A 213 13.29 1.25 -18.14
CA TYR A 213 12.41 0.38 -18.94
C TYR A 213 12.60 -1.08 -18.59
N LYS A 214 13.85 -1.53 -18.49
CA LYS A 214 14.18 -2.93 -18.19
C LYS A 214 13.67 -3.35 -16.82
N TYR A 215 14.04 -2.61 -15.78
CA TYR A 215 13.79 -3.01 -14.40
C TYR A 215 12.36 -2.72 -13.95
N MET A 216 11.74 -1.62 -14.41
CA MET A 216 10.31 -1.38 -14.14
C MET A 216 9.44 -2.41 -14.86
N SER A 217 9.77 -2.84 -16.08
CA SER A 217 9.05 -3.94 -16.75
C SER A 217 9.15 -5.25 -15.95
N GLN A 218 10.32 -5.55 -15.37
CA GLN A 218 10.51 -6.71 -14.50
C GLN A 218 9.72 -6.61 -13.21
N GLY A 219 9.71 -5.44 -12.56
CA GLY A 219 8.90 -5.16 -11.36
C GLY A 219 7.41 -5.32 -11.63
N VAL A 220 6.91 -4.70 -12.71
CA VAL A 220 5.51 -4.82 -13.15
C VAL A 220 5.12 -6.29 -13.36
N THR A 221 5.94 -7.01 -14.13
CA THR A 221 5.68 -8.42 -14.43
C THR A 221 5.71 -9.28 -13.16
N THR A 222 6.61 -8.98 -12.23
CA THR A 222 6.75 -9.71 -10.96
C THR A 222 5.50 -9.53 -10.09
N VAL A 223 5.07 -8.28 -9.88
CA VAL A 223 3.86 -7.99 -9.10
C VAL A 223 2.64 -8.61 -9.74
N HIS A 224 2.43 -8.43 -11.06
CA HIS A 224 1.24 -8.93 -11.73
C HIS A 224 1.17 -10.47 -11.77
N LYS A 225 2.31 -11.16 -12.00
CA LYS A 225 2.37 -12.63 -11.93
C LYS A 225 2.06 -13.15 -10.54
N ALA A 226 2.55 -12.45 -9.51
CA ALA A 226 2.20 -12.77 -8.14
C ALA A 226 0.70 -12.50 -7.95
N ASN A 227 0.24 -11.28 -8.06
CA ASN A 227 -1.15 -10.88 -7.81
C ASN A 227 -1.73 -10.07 -8.98
N PRO A 228 -2.55 -10.68 -9.86
CA PRO A 228 -3.10 -9.98 -11.02
C PRO A 228 -4.26 -9.05 -10.67
N ASN A 229 -4.74 -9.06 -9.42
CA ASN A 229 -5.92 -8.31 -9.01
C ASN A 229 -5.61 -6.85 -8.63
N VAL A 230 -4.37 -6.55 -8.22
CA VAL A 230 -3.96 -5.20 -7.82
C VAL A 230 -3.54 -4.35 -9.01
N LEU A 231 -3.73 -3.04 -8.90
CA LEU A 231 -3.06 -2.07 -9.76
C LEU A 231 -1.55 -2.09 -9.48
N VAL A 232 -0.75 -1.82 -10.49
CA VAL A 232 0.70 -1.67 -10.38
C VAL A 232 1.06 -0.21 -10.65
N PHE A 233 1.53 0.46 -9.61
CA PHE A 233 1.95 1.87 -9.68
C PHE A 233 3.43 1.95 -10.05
N VAL A 234 3.72 2.73 -11.08
CA VAL A 234 5.04 2.86 -11.70
C VAL A 234 5.49 4.32 -11.66
N SER A 235 6.45 4.56 -10.77
CA SER A 235 7.16 5.82 -10.60
C SER A 235 8.11 6.17 -11.74
N GLY A 236 8.39 7.48 -11.88
CA GLY A 236 9.27 8.04 -12.89
C GLY A 236 10.75 8.07 -12.53
N LEU A 237 11.48 8.99 -13.15
CA LEU A 237 12.86 9.34 -12.83
C LEU A 237 12.92 10.70 -12.14
N ASN A 238 14.11 11.09 -11.66
CA ASN A 238 14.36 12.37 -11.01
C ASN A 238 13.37 12.65 -9.87
N TYR A 239 13.35 11.81 -8.83
CA TYR A 239 12.41 11.96 -7.71
C TYR A 239 10.94 11.87 -8.14
N ASP A 240 10.67 11.00 -9.12
CA ASP A 240 9.36 10.83 -9.74
C ASP A 240 8.78 12.11 -10.36
N THR A 241 9.62 13.10 -10.68
CA THR A 241 9.18 14.33 -11.33
C THR A 241 9.21 14.23 -12.86
N ASP A 242 9.85 13.21 -13.42
CA ASP A 242 9.99 13.03 -14.87
C ASP A 242 9.42 11.70 -15.38
N LEU A 243 8.37 11.82 -16.22
CA LEU A 243 7.82 10.75 -17.06
C LEU A 243 7.83 11.13 -18.55
N SER A 244 8.50 12.22 -18.93
CA SER A 244 8.45 12.79 -20.28
C SER A 244 8.93 11.81 -21.34
N PHE A 245 9.86 10.93 -20.99
CA PHE A 245 10.39 9.88 -21.85
C PHE A 245 9.33 8.85 -22.29
N LEU A 246 8.21 8.71 -21.57
CA LEU A 246 7.11 7.82 -21.96
C LEU A 246 6.34 8.32 -23.18
N LYS A 247 6.42 9.63 -23.49
CA LYS A 247 5.79 10.21 -24.68
C LYS A 247 6.39 9.65 -25.98
N THR A 248 7.68 9.33 -25.97
CA THR A 248 8.38 8.81 -27.14
C THR A 248 8.40 7.29 -27.18
N LYS A 249 8.47 6.63 -26.01
CA LYS A 249 8.48 5.17 -25.89
C LYS A 249 7.59 4.75 -24.71
N PRO A 250 6.35 4.30 -24.93
CA PRO A 250 5.54 3.77 -23.84
C PRO A 250 6.17 2.53 -23.19
N LEU A 251 5.91 2.30 -21.89
CA LEU A 251 6.28 1.04 -21.24
C LEU A 251 5.43 -0.10 -21.82
N ASN A 252 6.07 -1.03 -22.54
CA ASN A 252 5.39 -2.15 -23.19
C ASN A 252 5.35 -3.38 -22.28
N VAL A 253 4.32 -3.47 -21.44
CA VAL A 253 4.08 -4.58 -20.51
C VAL A 253 2.68 -5.15 -20.71
N ASN A 254 2.56 -6.48 -20.68
CA ASN A 254 1.27 -7.16 -20.87
C ASN A 254 0.66 -7.55 -19.52
N ILE A 255 0.02 -6.58 -18.84
CA ILE A 255 -0.67 -6.79 -17.55
C ILE A 255 -2.15 -6.38 -17.58
N GLY A 256 -2.69 -6.19 -18.79
CA GLY A 256 -4.05 -5.68 -19.00
C GLY A 256 -4.26 -4.29 -18.40
N ASP A 257 -5.47 -4.06 -17.91
CA ASP A 257 -5.94 -2.79 -17.37
C ASP A 257 -5.51 -2.57 -15.91
N LYS A 258 -4.22 -2.77 -15.62
CA LYS A 258 -3.69 -2.72 -14.24
C LYS A 258 -2.55 -1.72 -14.04
N LEU A 259 -2.03 -1.13 -15.11
CA LEU A 259 -0.89 -0.21 -15.04
C LEU A 259 -1.33 1.22 -14.69
N VAL A 260 -0.69 1.83 -13.69
CA VAL A 260 -0.88 3.25 -13.35
C VAL A 260 0.50 3.90 -13.23
N TYR A 261 0.68 5.08 -13.81
CA TYR A 261 1.89 5.88 -13.60
C TYR A 261 1.67 6.89 -12.48
N GLU A 262 2.71 7.12 -11.68
CA GLU A 262 2.70 8.11 -10.60
C GLU A 262 3.84 9.12 -10.76
N VAL A 263 3.57 10.36 -10.32
CA VAL A 263 4.54 11.47 -10.29
C VAL A 263 4.46 12.19 -8.96
N HIS A 264 5.59 12.73 -8.52
CA HIS A 264 5.66 13.59 -7.36
C HIS A 264 5.79 15.06 -7.77
N SER A 265 5.19 15.93 -6.98
CA SER A 265 5.24 17.38 -7.19
C SER A 265 5.20 18.07 -5.83
N TYR A 266 6.21 18.90 -5.58
CA TYR A 266 6.37 19.69 -4.37
C TYR A 266 6.53 21.16 -4.74
N ALA A 267 6.25 22.07 -3.80
CA ALA A 267 6.31 23.52 -3.97
C ALA A 267 7.36 24.15 -3.04
#